data_AF-S8ES34-F1
#
_entry.id   AF-S8ES34-F1
#
_cell.length_a   1.000
_cell.length_b   1.000
_cell.length_c   1.000
_cell.angle_alpha   90.00
_cell.angle_beta   90.00
_cell.angle_gamma   90.00
#
_symmetry.space_group_name_H-M   'P 1'
#
loop_
_entity.id
_entity.type
_entity.pdbx_description
1 polymer ?
#
loop_
_entity_poly.entity_id
_entity_poly.type
_entity_poly.pdbx_seq_one_letter_code
_entity_poly.pdbx_strand_id
1 'polypeptide(L)'
;PQAPSLDEMRAATPYARSYYCPAHNGWVFLLWGSATTLPPLTRPIDDFPDSARRSHTSSCIGDVGPLGQINEEHDWRRYERAVNSGHSLVMFGQEEDTLLDLYLCSQCMTYCTVSDIRPGVIPEDLHRAFTRKRWDTPSPGYTPKASVLVAWESVGTTIQNRLWRNEHRSLPVNRPRFQRKIGWDDDVQKIFEILEFEVGYTEAYSAHNPEAGGGLQLLPQDIDRTTSEGRRIRAKLLRAWMEISTWLSVYKKLGE
;
A
#
# COMPACT_ATOMS: atom_id res chain seq x y z
N PRO A 1 21.84 -14.42 -4.09
CA PRO A 1 20.67 -13.54 -3.94
C PRO A 1 19.80 -14.03 -2.80
N GLN A 2 19.46 -13.18 -1.86
CA GLN A 2 18.70 -13.57 -0.67
C GLN A 2 17.27 -13.09 -0.81
N ALA A 3 16.32 -14.01 -0.73
CA ALA A 3 14.91 -13.68 -0.61
C ALA A 3 14.71 -12.65 0.52
N PRO A 4 13.71 -11.75 0.40
CA PRO A 4 13.35 -10.82 1.46
C PRO A 4 13.30 -11.49 2.83
N SER A 5 14.04 -10.96 3.80
CA SER A 5 13.95 -11.47 5.18
C SER A 5 12.60 -11.11 5.79
N LEU A 6 12.21 -11.82 6.85
CA LEU A 6 10.99 -11.48 7.58
C LEU A 6 11.01 -10.03 8.10
N ASP A 7 12.19 -9.54 8.50
CA ASP A 7 12.33 -8.16 8.96
C ASP A 7 12.23 -7.15 7.82
N GLU A 8 12.74 -7.47 6.62
CA GLU A 8 12.50 -6.65 5.43
C GLU A 8 11.01 -6.59 5.07
N MET A 9 10.31 -7.72 5.17
CA MET A 9 8.86 -7.78 4.93
C MET A 9 8.08 -6.97 5.98
N ARG A 10 8.48 -7.04 7.25
CA ARG A 10 7.91 -6.24 8.35
C ARG A 10 8.20 -4.74 8.20
N ALA A 11 9.39 -4.40 7.70
CA ALA A 11 9.77 -3.02 7.43
C ALA A 11 9.03 -2.43 6.22
N ALA A 12 8.71 -3.27 5.22
CA ALA A 12 7.95 -2.88 4.03
C ALA A 12 6.43 -2.83 4.25
N THR A 13 5.92 -3.55 5.24
CA THR A 13 4.54 -3.39 5.71
C THR A 13 4.46 -2.10 6.53
N PRO A 14 3.56 -1.15 6.22
CA PRO A 14 3.17 -0.20 7.25
C PRO A 14 2.51 -1.03 8.35
N TYR A 15 3.13 -1.13 9.53
CA TYR A 15 2.71 -1.74 10.82
C TYR A 15 1.62 -2.83 10.87
N ALA A 16 1.67 -3.73 11.85
CA ALA A 16 0.70 -4.83 12.04
C ALA A 16 -0.79 -4.43 12.18
N ARG A 17 -1.09 -3.13 12.27
CA ARG A 17 -2.44 -2.55 12.37
C ARG A 17 -2.68 -1.46 11.33
N SER A 18 -2.03 -1.57 10.16
CA SER A 18 -2.35 -0.72 9.02
C SER A 18 -3.32 -1.42 8.09
N TYR A 19 -4.22 -0.63 7.54
CA TYR A 19 -5.28 -1.06 6.66
C TYR A 19 -5.06 -0.38 5.30
N TYR A 20 -5.07 -1.18 4.24
CA TYR A 20 -5.02 -0.63 2.89
C TYR A 20 -6.42 -0.19 2.48
N CYS A 21 -6.55 1.04 2.01
CA CYS A 21 -7.77 1.61 1.47
C CYS A 21 -7.69 1.60 -0.07
N PRO A 22 -8.38 0.68 -0.76
CA PRO A 22 -8.35 0.60 -2.23
C PRO A 22 -8.89 1.86 -2.89
N ALA A 23 -9.84 2.53 -2.25
CA ALA A 23 -10.45 3.75 -2.76
C ALA A 23 -9.49 4.93 -2.81
N HIS A 24 -8.40 4.93 -2.04
CA HIS A 24 -7.39 6.00 -2.05
C HIS A 24 -6.00 5.50 -2.46
N ASN A 25 -5.89 4.23 -2.86
CA ASN A 25 -4.63 3.54 -3.12
C ASN A 25 -3.55 3.85 -2.05
N GLY A 26 -3.94 3.73 -0.78
CA GLY A 26 -3.13 4.20 0.34
C GLY A 26 -3.36 3.40 1.60
N TRP A 27 -2.52 3.64 2.60
CA TRP A 27 -2.57 2.97 3.90
C TRP A 27 -3.05 3.93 4.97
N VAL A 28 -3.89 3.42 5.86
CA VAL A 28 -4.27 4.11 7.09
C VAL A 28 -3.79 3.27 8.25
N PHE A 29 -3.10 3.91 9.17
CA PHE A 29 -2.77 3.28 10.42
C PHE A 29 -3.93 3.45 11.41
N LEU A 30 -4.36 2.35 12.02
CA LEU A 30 -5.53 2.31 12.90
C LEU A 30 -5.23 1.46 14.14
N LEU A 31 -5.09 2.08 15.32
CA LEU A 31 -5.14 1.35 16.58
C LEU A 31 -6.50 1.52 17.19
N TRP A 32 -7.13 0.46 17.64
CA TRP A 32 -8.24 0.54 18.58
C TRP A 32 -7.91 -0.17 19.88
N GLY A 33 -8.65 0.16 20.92
CA GLY A 33 -8.56 -0.49 22.23
C GLY A 33 -9.61 0.03 23.19
N SER A 34 -9.63 -0.56 24.38
CA SER A 34 -10.36 -0.05 25.54
C SER A 34 -9.34 0.14 26.65
N ALA A 35 -9.20 1.36 27.14
CA ALA A 35 -8.22 1.69 28.18
C ALA A 35 -8.74 2.78 29.11
N THR A 36 -8.40 2.66 30.39
CA THR A 36 -8.69 3.68 31.40
C THR A 36 -7.74 4.87 31.33
N THR A 37 -6.55 4.66 30.75
CA THR A 37 -5.53 5.68 30.51
C THR A 37 -5.49 6.02 29.03
N LEU A 38 -5.56 7.31 28.71
CA LEU A 38 -5.38 7.80 27.34
C LEU A 38 -3.94 7.59 26.86
N PRO A 39 -3.71 7.43 25.56
CA PRO A 39 -2.37 7.50 24.99
C PRO A 39 -1.73 8.87 25.31
N PRO A 40 -0.38 8.96 25.36
CA PRO A 40 0.32 10.22 25.60
C PRO A 40 -0.13 11.29 24.60
N LEU A 41 -0.64 12.40 25.14
CA LEU A 41 -1.16 13.51 24.35
C LEU A 41 -0.04 14.49 23.99
N THR A 42 -0.10 15.04 22.79
CA THR A 42 0.85 16.07 22.31
C THR A 42 0.55 17.47 22.84
N ARG A 43 -0.69 17.69 23.29
CA ARG A 43 -1.21 18.95 23.82
C ARG A 43 -2.30 18.72 24.86
N PRO A 44 -2.49 19.66 25.81
CA PRO A 44 -3.65 19.64 26.69
C PRO A 44 -4.95 19.77 25.87
N ILE A 45 -5.98 19.06 26.32
CA ILE A 45 -7.33 19.07 25.74
C ILE A 45 -8.31 19.18 26.89
N ASP A 46 -9.14 20.22 26.89
CA ASP A 46 -9.99 20.56 28.03
C ASP A 46 -11.38 19.88 27.99
N ASP A 47 -11.87 19.50 26.81
CA ASP A 47 -13.21 18.91 26.61
C ASP A 47 -13.14 17.41 26.31
N PHE A 48 -12.58 16.65 27.25
CA PHE A 48 -12.68 15.19 27.21
C PHE A 48 -14.04 14.70 27.72
N PRO A 49 -14.56 13.60 27.17
CA PRO A 49 -15.74 12.95 27.73
C PRO A 49 -15.44 12.49 29.15
N ASP A 50 -16.42 12.62 30.05
CA ASP A 50 -16.30 12.22 31.46
C ASP A 50 -15.80 10.77 31.60
N SER A 51 -14.55 10.63 32.06
CA SER A 51 -13.86 9.35 32.22
C SER A 51 -14.50 8.49 33.32
N ALA A 52 -14.96 9.10 34.42
CA ALA A 52 -15.61 8.37 35.51
C ALA A 52 -16.90 7.73 35.01
N ARG A 53 -17.73 8.51 34.32
CA ARG A 53 -18.96 7.99 33.69
C ARG A 53 -18.68 6.87 32.71
N ARG A 54 -17.70 7.06 31.82
CA ARG A 54 -17.36 6.08 30.77
C ARG A 54 -16.83 4.76 31.32
N SER A 55 -16.12 4.80 32.46
CA SER A 55 -15.57 3.60 33.10
C SER A 55 -16.65 2.61 33.56
N HIS A 56 -17.88 3.08 33.77
CA HIS A 56 -19.03 2.22 34.14
C HIS A 56 -19.62 1.46 32.95
N THR A 57 -19.28 1.81 31.72
CA THR A 57 -19.79 1.16 30.51
C THR A 57 -18.66 0.39 29.84
N SER A 58 -18.72 -0.94 29.90
CA SER A 58 -17.71 -1.82 29.30
C SER A 58 -17.70 -1.75 27.76
N SER A 59 -18.88 -1.70 27.15
CA SER A 59 -19.11 -1.46 25.73
C SER A 59 -20.47 -0.80 25.55
N CYS A 60 -20.57 0.15 24.61
CA CYS A 60 -21.85 0.71 24.19
C CYS A 60 -22.39 0.10 22.88
N ILE A 61 -21.72 -0.94 22.37
CA ILE A 61 -22.15 -1.79 21.25
C ILE A 61 -22.37 -3.21 21.75
N GLY A 62 -23.47 -3.87 21.36
CA GLY A 62 -23.76 -5.26 21.68
C GLY A 62 -25.24 -5.62 21.55
N ASP A 63 -25.60 -6.86 21.91
CA ASP A 63 -26.98 -7.34 21.86
C ASP A 63 -27.79 -6.96 23.11
N VAL A 64 -29.00 -6.45 22.83
CA VAL A 64 -30.15 -6.17 23.71
C VAL A 64 -29.89 -6.38 25.21
N GLY A 65 -29.70 -5.27 25.93
CA GLY A 65 -29.81 -5.28 27.38
C GLY A 65 -31.27 -5.47 27.81
N PRO A 66 -31.55 -5.81 29.08
CA PRO A 66 -32.91 -6.09 29.57
C PRO A 66 -33.91 -4.91 29.45
N LEU A 67 -33.47 -3.74 28.97
CA LEU A 67 -34.27 -2.51 28.82
C LEU A 67 -34.34 -1.96 27.38
N GLY A 68 -33.83 -2.67 26.36
CA GLY A 68 -33.96 -2.26 24.95
C GLY A 68 -32.71 -2.45 24.10
N GLN A 69 -32.81 -2.06 22.82
CA GLN A 69 -31.71 -2.10 21.85
C GLN A 69 -30.53 -1.24 22.35
N ILE A 70 -29.36 -1.88 22.45
CA ILE A 70 -28.08 -1.20 22.65
C ILE A 70 -27.69 -0.55 21.31
N ASN A 71 -26.87 0.52 21.33
CA ASN A 71 -26.48 1.22 20.11
C ASN A 71 -25.77 0.27 19.13
N GLU A 72 -25.99 0.49 17.83
CA GLU A 72 -25.28 -0.23 16.76
C GLU A 72 -23.84 0.27 16.61
N GLU A 73 -23.56 1.51 17.01
CA GLU A 73 -22.28 2.19 16.82
C GLU A 73 -21.84 2.96 18.07
N HIS A 74 -20.53 3.18 18.17
CA HIS A 74 -19.94 4.06 19.17
C HIS A 74 -20.18 5.53 18.77
N ASP A 75 -20.59 6.37 19.73
CA ASP A 75 -20.61 7.82 19.54
C ASP A 75 -19.19 8.39 19.71
N TRP A 76 -18.53 8.80 18.62
CA TRP A 76 -17.12 9.18 18.60
C TRP A 76 -16.92 10.70 18.64
N ARG A 77 -16.01 11.16 19.52
CA ARG A 77 -15.41 12.50 19.46
C ARG A 77 -14.00 12.43 18.89
N ARG A 78 -13.73 13.23 17.87
CA ARG A 78 -12.41 13.34 17.22
C ARG A 78 -11.59 14.47 17.84
N TYR A 79 -10.33 14.17 18.12
CA TYR A 79 -9.31 15.11 18.57
C TYR A 79 -8.16 15.06 17.58
N GLU A 80 -8.09 16.06 16.71
CA GLU A 80 -7.11 16.09 15.62
C GLU A 80 -5.69 16.18 16.15
N ARG A 81 -4.79 15.36 15.57
CA ARG A 81 -3.34 15.38 15.82
C ARG A 81 -2.97 15.34 17.32
N ALA A 82 -3.76 14.62 18.11
CA ALA A 82 -3.68 14.61 19.57
C ALA A 82 -2.63 13.63 20.12
N VAL A 83 -2.19 12.65 19.34
CA VAL A 83 -1.28 11.58 19.82
C VAL A 83 -0.04 11.51 18.94
N ASN A 84 1.15 11.46 19.53
CA ASN A 84 2.38 11.24 18.76
C ASN A 84 2.57 9.73 18.52
N SER A 85 2.81 9.35 17.26
CA SER A 85 3.04 7.96 16.86
C SER A 85 4.30 7.35 17.48
N GLY A 86 5.35 8.13 17.77
CA GLY A 86 6.64 7.65 18.28
C GLY A 86 6.55 6.93 19.62
N HIS A 87 5.52 7.22 20.42
CA HIS A 87 5.27 6.51 21.68
C HIS A 87 4.54 5.17 21.51
N SER A 88 3.95 4.90 20.34
CA SER A 88 3.16 3.70 20.08
C SER A 88 3.68 2.87 18.91
N LEU A 89 4.56 3.42 18.06
CA LEU A 89 4.96 2.82 16.78
C LEU A 89 6.39 3.18 16.39
N VAL A 90 7.19 2.15 16.11
CA VAL A 90 8.40 2.30 15.32
C VAL A 90 8.01 2.11 13.85
N MET A 91 7.68 3.20 13.16
CA MET A 91 7.39 3.20 11.73
C MET A 91 8.71 3.26 10.94
N PHE A 92 8.88 2.42 9.93
CA PHE A 92 10.10 2.42 9.12
C PHE A 92 10.16 3.69 8.25
N GLY A 93 11.21 4.50 8.44
CA GLY A 93 11.49 5.67 7.59
C GLY A 93 10.59 6.88 7.82
N GLN A 94 9.83 6.95 8.91
CA GLN A 94 9.11 8.16 9.29
C GLN A 94 9.91 9.02 10.27
N GLU A 95 9.78 10.33 10.08
CA GLU A 95 10.03 11.35 11.10
C GLU A 95 9.28 10.95 12.38
N GLU A 96 9.97 10.98 13.52
CA GLU A 96 9.47 10.59 14.85
C GLU A 96 8.26 11.41 15.35
N ASP A 97 7.73 12.31 14.51
CA ASP A 97 6.74 13.34 14.83
C ASP A 97 5.40 13.17 14.09
N THR A 98 5.08 11.97 13.60
CA THR A 98 3.74 11.77 13.02
C THR A 98 2.66 11.89 14.08
N LEU A 99 1.80 12.88 13.90
CA LEU A 99 0.64 13.09 14.76
C LEU A 99 -0.55 12.27 14.25
N LEU A 100 -1.19 11.57 15.17
CA LEU A 100 -2.39 10.76 14.95
C LEU A 100 -3.60 11.49 15.54
N ASP A 101 -4.73 11.33 14.87
CA ASP A 101 -6.02 11.72 15.41
C ASP A 101 -6.45 10.72 16.49
N LEU A 102 -7.03 11.20 17.57
CA LEU A 102 -7.62 10.39 18.63
C LEU A 102 -9.14 10.46 18.53
N TYR A 103 -9.78 9.31 18.45
CA TYR A 103 -11.22 9.16 18.53
C TYR A 103 -11.57 8.52 19.88
N LEU A 104 -12.39 9.18 20.67
CA LEU A 104 -12.88 8.67 21.95
C LEU A 104 -14.37 8.44 21.88
N CYS A 105 -14.84 7.28 22.34
CA CYS A 105 -16.26 7.08 22.53
C CYS A 105 -16.77 7.94 23.70
N SER A 106 -17.87 8.67 23.51
CA SER A 106 -18.49 9.50 24.56
C SER A 106 -19.08 8.69 25.72
N GLN A 107 -19.32 7.39 25.51
CA GLN A 107 -20.12 6.54 26.41
C GLN A 107 -19.32 5.45 27.11
N CYS A 108 -18.30 4.86 26.46
CA CYS A 108 -17.47 3.79 27.02
C CYS A 108 -15.97 4.09 26.87
N MET A 109 -15.12 3.21 27.39
CA MET A 109 -13.65 3.39 27.37
C MET A 109 -12.98 3.05 26.03
N THR A 110 -13.78 2.74 24.99
CA THR A 110 -13.24 2.49 23.66
C THR A 110 -12.62 3.76 23.09
N TYR A 111 -11.41 3.62 22.53
CA TYR A 111 -10.73 4.67 21.77
C TYR A 111 -10.11 4.09 20.51
N CYS A 112 -9.80 4.99 19.59
CA CYS A 112 -9.06 4.67 18.39
C CYS A 112 -8.07 5.79 18.04
N THR A 113 -6.88 5.44 17.56
CA THR A 113 -5.96 6.40 16.94
C THR A 113 -5.81 6.11 15.46
N VAL A 114 -5.85 7.18 14.65
CA VAL A 114 -5.90 7.11 13.19
C VAL A 114 -4.82 8.01 12.60
N SER A 115 -4.07 7.53 11.62
CA SER A 115 -3.18 8.40 10.83
C SER A 115 -3.91 9.06 9.66
N ASP A 116 -3.31 10.11 9.10
CA ASP A 116 -3.60 10.52 7.73
C ASP A 116 -3.37 9.36 6.74
N ILE A 117 -4.00 9.43 5.56
CA ILE A 117 -3.78 8.46 4.48
C ILE A 117 -2.33 8.59 4.00
N ARG A 118 -1.59 7.48 4.07
CA ARG A 118 -0.26 7.35 3.51
C ARG A 118 -0.39 6.88 2.06
N PRO A 119 0.03 7.68 1.07
CA PRO A 119 -0.10 7.29 -0.34
C PRO A 119 0.74 6.05 -0.63
N GLY A 120 0.24 5.19 -1.52
CA GLY A 120 1.00 4.06 -2.05
C GLY A 120 2.26 4.49 -2.80
N VAL A 121 3.14 3.54 -3.08
CA VAL A 121 4.35 3.76 -3.90
C VAL A 121 3.98 4.23 -5.29
N ILE A 122 2.95 3.63 -5.89
CA ILE A 122 2.36 4.11 -7.14
C ILE A 122 1.28 5.12 -6.78
N PRO A 123 1.37 6.38 -7.25
CA PRO A 123 0.34 7.40 -7.04
C PRO A 123 -1.06 6.95 -7.44
N GLU A 124 -2.07 7.44 -6.72
CA GLU A 124 -3.47 7.04 -6.93
C GLU A 124 -3.97 7.35 -8.35
N ASP A 125 -3.61 8.51 -8.88
CA ASP A 125 -3.96 8.95 -10.23
C ASP A 125 -3.39 8.01 -11.30
N LEU A 126 -2.11 7.65 -11.22
CA LEU A 126 -1.49 6.68 -12.13
C LEU A 126 -2.09 5.28 -11.99
N HIS A 127 -2.33 4.83 -10.76
CA HIS A 127 -2.97 3.55 -10.49
C HIS A 127 -4.37 3.48 -11.14
N ARG A 128 -5.16 4.54 -10.98
CA ARG A 128 -6.51 4.65 -11.58
C ARG A 128 -6.45 4.74 -13.10
N ALA A 129 -5.55 5.55 -13.66
CA ALA A 129 -5.39 5.71 -15.10
C ALA A 129 -5.03 4.38 -15.77
N PHE A 130 -4.04 3.67 -15.24
CA PHE A 130 -3.65 2.36 -15.76
C PHE A 130 -4.77 1.32 -15.64
N THR A 131 -5.46 1.29 -14.49
CA THR A 131 -6.60 0.39 -14.27
C THR A 131 -7.75 0.67 -15.25
N ARG A 132 -8.14 1.94 -15.40
CA ARG A 132 -9.20 2.36 -16.31
C ARG A 132 -8.85 2.03 -17.75
N LYS A 133 -7.61 2.31 -18.18
CA LYS A 133 -7.16 1.99 -19.54
C LYS A 133 -7.26 0.50 -19.85
N ARG A 134 -6.84 -0.37 -18.91
CA ARG A 134 -6.93 -1.83 -19.08
C ARG A 134 -8.37 -2.34 -19.09
N TRP A 135 -9.27 -1.62 -18.42
CA TRP A 135 -10.70 -1.89 -18.44
C TRP A 135 -11.35 -1.48 -19.76
N ASP A 136 -11.10 -0.24 -20.20
CA ASP A 136 -11.73 0.34 -21.39
C ASP A 136 -11.18 -0.26 -22.69
N THR A 137 -9.91 -0.69 -22.69
CA THR A 137 -9.23 -1.30 -23.84
C THR A 137 -8.65 -2.67 -23.47
N PRO A 138 -9.49 -3.69 -23.29
CA PRO A 138 -9.02 -5.01 -22.87
C PRO A 138 -8.17 -5.68 -23.95
N SER A 139 -7.17 -6.45 -23.52
CA SER A 139 -6.34 -7.22 -24.44
C SER A 139 -7.17 -8.30 -25.18
N PRO A 140 -6.83 -8.64 -26.44
CA PRO A 140 -7.57 -9.65 -27.21
C PRO A 140 -7.69 -10.98 -26.44
N GLY A 141 -8.92 -11.48 -26.33
CA GLY A 141 -9.23 -12.73 -25.61
C GLY A 141 -9.41 -12.58 -24.10
N TYR A 142 -9.35 -11.37 -23.54
CA TYR A 142 -9.62 -11.10 -22.14
C TYR A 142 -10.90 -10.27 -21.97
N THR A 143 -11.63 -10.51 -20.88
CA THR A 143 -12.67 -9.57 -20.42
C THR A 143 -12.01 -8.31 -19.82
N PRO A 144 -12.73 -7.17 -19.70
CA PRO A 144 -12.22 -5.97 -19.01
C PRO A 144 -11.59 -6.26 -17.65
N LYS A 145 -12.29 -7.01 -16.79
CA LYS A 145 -11.79 -7.41 -15.47
C LYS A 145 -10.52 -8.28 -15.56
N ALA A 146 -10.50 -9.26 -16.47
CA ALA A 146 -9.35 -10.15 -16.63
C ALA A 146 -8.12 -9.40 -17.19
N SER A 147 -8.33 -8.42 -18.08
CA SER A 147 -7.28 -7.54 -18.60
C SER A 147 -6.61 -6.75 -17.49
N VAL A 148 -7.40 -6.12 -16.60
CA VAL A 148 -6.90 -5.40 -15.41
C VAL A 148 -6.09 -6.32 -14.49
N LEU A 149 -6.63 -7.49 -14.16
CA LEU A 149 -5.98 -8.47 -13.27
C LEU A 149 -4.63 -8.93 -13.85
N VAL A 150 -4.61 -9.36 -15.11
CA VAL A 150 -3.39 -9.85 -15.77
C VAL A 150 -2.32 -8.77 -15.85
N ALA A 151 -2.73 -7.51 -16.05
CA ALA A 151 -1.81 -6.38 -16.12
C ALA A 151 -1.11 -6.14 -14.77
N TRP A 152 -1.89 -5.96 -13.69
CA TRP A 152 -1.36 -5.76 -12.35
C TRP A 152 -0.58 -6.97 -11.81
N GLU A 153 -1.05 -8.19 -12.06
CA GLU A 153 -0.31 -9.41 -11.73
C GLU A 153 1.04 -9.48 -12.45
N SER A 154 1.10 -8.99 -13.69
CA SER A 154 2.34 -8.98 -14.46
C SER A 154 3.33 -7.94 -13.90
N VAL A 155 2.87 -6.75 -13.48
CA VAL A 155 3.70 -5.76 -12.77
C VAL A 155 4.20 -6.35 -11.44
N GLY A 156 3.31 -6.92 -10.63
CA GLY A 156 3.68 -7.56 -9.37
C GLY A 156 4.68 -8.71 -9.54
N THR A 157 4.50 -9.54 -10.58
CA THR A 157 5.43 -10.63 -10.92
C THR A 157 6.81 -10.11 -11.32
N THR A 158 6.88 -8.99 -12.06
CA THR A 158 8.15 -8.35 -12.41
C THR A 158 8.90 -7.90 -11.15
N ILE A 159 8.22 -7.23 -10.22
CA ILE A 159 8.80 -6.83 -8.93
C ILE A 159 9.24 -8.07 -8.12
N GLN A 160 8.42 -9.11 -8.07
CA GLN A 160 8.73 -10.35 -7.36
C GLN A 160 9.97 -11.05 -7.93
N ASN A 161 10.08 -11.13 -9.26
CA ASN A 161 11.28 -11.68 -9.90
C ASN A 161 12.52 -10.86 -9.55
N ARG A 162 12.40 -9.53 -9.52
CA ARG A 162 13.50 -8.66 -9.11
C ARG A 162 13.92 -8.95 -7.66
N LEU A 163 12.99 -8.96 -6.72
CA LEU A 163 13.25 -9.07 -5.28
C LEU A 163 13.73 -10.46 -4.83
N TRP A 164 13.12 -11.54 -5.34
CA TRP A 164 13.40 -12.92 -4.89
C TRP A 164 14.40 -13.64 -5.78
N ARG A 165 14.39 -13.38 -7.09
CA ARG A 165 15.27 -14.09 -8.05
C ARG A 165 16.48 -13.26 -8.47
N ASN A 166 16.56 -12.01 -8.04
CA ASN A 166 17.59 -11.07 -8.47
C ASN A 166 17.66 -11.00 -10.00
N GLU A 167 16.50 -10.97 -10.64
CA GLU A 167 16.39 -10.87 -12.09
C GLU A 167 16.94 -9.50 -12.54
N HIS A 168 17.95 -9.50 -13.41
CA HIS A 168 18.59 -8.30 -13.97
C HIS A 168 18.32 -8.11 -15.46
N ARG A 169 17.65 -9.07 -16.11
CA ARG A 169 17.38 -8.98 -17.54
C ARG A 169 16.50 -7.77 -17.84
N SER A 170 16.81 -7.09 -18.94
CA SER A 170 15.98 -6.02 -19.46
C SER A 170 14.60 -6.55 -19.88
N LEU A 171 13.58 -5.71 -19.77
CA LEU A 171 12.22 -6.02 -20.19
C LEU A 171 11.94 -5.28 -21.49
N PRO A 172 12.11 -5.92 -22.66
CA PRO A 172 11.81 -5.30 -23.93
C PRO A 172 10.30 -5.06 -24.07
N VAL A 173 9.90 -3.78 -24.11
CA VAL A 173 8.49 -3.38 -24.05
C VAL A 173 7.74 -3.73 -25.33
N ASN A 174 8.45 -3.81 -26.46
CA ASN A 174 7.89 -4.15 -27.77
C ASN A 174 7.56 -5.65 -27.94
N ARG A 175 7.93 -6.52 -26.98
CA ARG A 175 7.64 -7.95 -27.12
C ARG A 175 6.13 -8.21 -27.03
N PRO A 176 5.57 -9.10 -27.87
CA PRO A 176 4.13 -9.40 -27.87
C PRO A 176 3.57 -9.79 -26.51
N ARG A 177 4.37 -10.49 -25.69
CA ARG A 177 3.96 -10.89 -24.34
C ARG A 177 3.82 -9.71 -23.38
N PHE A 178 4.70 -8.72 -23.47
CA PHE A 178 4.62 -7.49 -22.67
C PHE A 178 3.43 -6.66 -23.14
N GLN A 179 3.32 -6.43 -24.45
CA GLN A 179 2.21 -5.69 -25.06
C GLN A 179 0.83 -6.28 -24.74
N ARG A 180 0.69 -7.60 -24.83
CA ARG A 180 -0.57 -8.28 -24.52
C ARG A 180 -0.95 -8.22 -23.05
N LYS A 181 0.01 -8.20 -22.13
CA LYS A 181 -0.25 -8.24 -20.68
C LYS A 181 -0.37 -6.85 -20.07
N ILE A 182 0.59 -5.98 -20.38
CA ILE A 182 0.78 -4.68 -19.73
C ILE A 182 0.56 -3.53 -20.72
N GLY A 183 0.85 -3.73 -22.01
CA GLY A 183 0.92 -2.66 -23.02
C GLY A 183 2.05 -1.67 -22.76
N TRP A 184 2.25 -0.70 -23.66
CA TRP A 184 3.23 0.38 -23.47
C TRP A 184 2.61 1.74 -23.80
N ASP A 185 2.71 2.67 -22.85
CA ASP A 185 2.23 4.04 -22.90
C ASP A 185 2.90 4.87 -21.79
N ASP A 186 2.60 6.17 -21.76
CA ASP A 186 3.19 7.12 -20.80
C ASP A 186 2.89 6.76 -19.34
N ASP A 187 1.72 6.20 -19.02
CA ASP A 187 1.36 5.82 -17.65
C ASP A 187 2.15 4.59 -17.21
N VAL A 188 2.29 3.59 -18.10
CA VAL A 188 3.12 2.40 -17.86
C VAL A 188 4.58 2.81 -17.69
N GLN A 189 5.10 3.72 -18.52
CA GLN A 189 6.46 4.23 -18.38
C GLN A 189 6.67 4.86 -16.99
N LYS A 190 5.80 5.80 -16.59
CA LYS A 190 5.87 6.46 -15.27
C LYS A 190 5.78 5.46 -14.12
N ILE A 191 4.91 4.46 -14.21
CA ILE A 191 4.81 3.40 -13.21
C ILE A 191 6.14 2.66 -13.07
N PHE A 192 6.77 2.27 -14.18
CA PHE A 192 8.05 1.55 -14.13
C PHE A 192 9.21 2.43 -13.66
N GLU A 193 9.25 3.71 -14.04
CA GLU A 193 10.22 4.67 -13.51
C GLU A 193 10.07 4.84 -11.99
N ILE A 194 8.84 4.96 -11.48
CA ILE A 194 8.55 4.96 -10.03
C ILE A 194 9.01 3.66 -9.37
N LEU A 195 8.92 2.54 -10.08
CA LEU A 195 9.42 1.25 -9.61
C LEU A 195 10.94 1.07 -9.83
N GLU A 196 11.67 2.13 -10.15
CA GLU A 196 13.14 2.12 -10.30
C GLU A 196 13.58 1.19 -11.45
N PHE A 197 12.82 1.21 -12.55
CA PHE A 197 13.21 0.65 -13.85
C PHE A 197 13.45 1.79 -14.83
N GLU A 198 14.68 1.94 -15.29
CA GLU A 198 15.07 2.98 -16.25
C GLU A 198 14.67 2.60 -17.67
N VAL A 199 14.26 3.59 -18.46
CA VAL A 199 14.03 3.40 -19.89
C VAL A 199 15.37 3.41 -20.61
N GLY A 200 15.72 2.29 -21.23
CA GLY A 200 16.90 2.13 -22.06
C GLY A 200 16.54 1.84 -23.52
N TYR A 201 17.53 1.97 -24.39
CA TYR A 201 17.45 1.58 -25.80
C TYR A 201 18.55 0.57 -26.11
N THR A 202 18.20 -0.56 -26.71
CA THR A 202 19.21 -1.48 -27.26
C THR A 202 19.35 -1.19 -28.75
N GLU A 203 20.56 -0.87 -29.19
CA GLU A 203 20.85 -0.75 -30.62
C GLU A 203 20.89 -2.13 -31.28
N ALA A 204 20.35 -2.25 -32.49
CA ALA A 204 20.19 -3.50 -33.23
C ALA A 204 21.50 -4.07 -33.83
N TYR A 205 22.66 -3.81 -33.20
CA TYR A 205 23.98 -4.15 -33.74
C TYR A 205 24.41 -5.59 -33.41
N SER A 206 23.54 -6.57 -33.62
CA SER A 206 23.99 -7.97 -33.60
C SER A 206 23.66 -8.66 -34.93
N ALA A 207 24.69 -8.73 -35.80
CA ALA A 207 24.65 -9.44 -37.08
C ALA A 207 24.29 -10.94 -36.94
N HIS A 208 24.31 -11.47 -35.73
CA HIS A 208 24.05 -12.88 -35.43
C HIS A 208 22.64 -13.18 -34.91
N ASN A 209 21.80 -12.18 -34.67
CA ASN A 209 20.41 -12.43 -34.29
C ASN A 209 19.45 -11.32 -34.76
N PRO A 210 18.98 -11.36 -36.02
CA PRO A 210 18.08 -10.35 -36.59
C PRO A 210 16.70 -10.28 -35.90
N GLU A 211 16.33 -11.26 -35.06
CA GLU A 211 15.13 -11.21 -34.21
C GLU A 211 15.34 -10.48 -32.88
N ALA A 212 16.58 -10.14 -32.54
CA ALA A 212 16.90 -9.17 -31.50
C ALA A 212 16.81 -7.77 -32.10
N GLY A 213 15.64 -7.44 -32.66
CA GLY A 213 15.33 -6.08 -33.08
C GLY A 213 15.59 -5.13 -31.92
N GLY A 214 16.48 -4.16 -32.15
CA GLY A 214 16.74 -3.08 -31.21
C GLY A 214 15.43 -2.37 -30.84
N GLY A 215 15.43 -1.71 -29.68
CA GLY A 215 14.22 -1.05 -29.22
C GLY A 215 14.24 -0.65 -27.75
N LEU A 216 13.13 -0.03 -27.36
CA LEU A 216 12.85 0.39 -25.99
C LEU A 216 12.78 -0.82 -25.05
N GLN A 217 13.41 -0.68 -23.90
CA GLN A 217 13.41 -1.67 -22.84
C GLN A 217 13.43 -1.00 -21.47
N LEU A 218 12.95 -1.72 -20.47
CA LEU A 218 13.08 -1.31 -19.07
C LEU A 218 14.27 -2.03 -18.44
N LEU A 219 15.14 -1.28 -17.78
CA LEU A 219 16.35 -1.74 -17.13
C LEU A 219 16.16 -1.67 -15.60
N PRO A 220 16.12 -2.80 -14.89
CA PRO A 220 15.98 -2.78 -13.43
C PRO A 220 17.24 -2.16 -12.79
N GLN A 221 17.05 -1.23 -11.84
CA GLN A 221 18.14 -0.71 -11.01
C GLN A 221 18.67 -1.74 -10.02
N ASP A 222 19.91 -1.54 -9.55
CA ASP A 222 20.54 -2.42 -8.57
C ASP A 222 19.83 -2.37 -7.19
N ILE A 223 19.67 -3.54 -6.58
CA ILE A 223 19.00 -3.72 -5.27
C ILE A 223 19.96 -4.29 -4.22
N ASP A 224 21.26 -4.09 -4.42
CA ASP A 224 22.28 -4.58 -3.49
C ASP A 224 22.05 -4.05 -2.07
N ARG A 225 22.04 -4.97 -1.11
CA ARG A 225 21.80 -4.68 0.31
C ARG A 225 23.01 -4.00 0.95
N THR A 226 24.20 -4.11 0.35
CA THR A 226 25.42 -3.49 0.88
C THR A 226 25.40 -1.97 0.66
N THR A 227 24.77 -1.50 -0.41
CA THR A 227 24.66 -0.07 -0.73
C THR A 227 23.43 0.55 -0.05
N SER A 228 23.52 1.82 0.35
CA SER A 228 22.35 2.55 0.89
C SER A 228 21.23 2.66 -0.14
N GLU A 229 21.62 2.88 -1.40
CA GLU A 229 20.69 3.04 -2.52
C GLU A 229 19.96 1.73 -2.85
N GLY A 230 20.67 0.62 -2.96
CA GLY A 230 20.04 -0.67 -3.21
C GLY A 230 19.12 -1.09 -2.06
N ARG A 231 19.43 -0.76 -0.79
CA ARG A 231 18.50 -0.93 0.34
C ARG A 231 17.23 -0.09 0.18
N ARG A 232 17.35 1.18 -0.22
CA ARG A 232 16.21 2.09 -0.45
C ARG A 232 15.30 1.56 -1.56
N ILE A 233 15.87 1.23 -2.71
CA ILE A 233 15.15 0.69 -3.88
C ILE A 233 14.46 -0.63 -3.50
N ARG A 234 15.17 -1.53 -2.81
CA ARG A 234 14.61 -2.81 -2.36
C ARG A 234 13.41 -2.61 -1.43
N ALA A 235 13.49 -1.69 -0.47
CA ALA A 235 12.38 -1.37 0.41
C ALA A 235 11.17 -0.80 -0.36
N LYS A 236 11.41 0.11 -1.32
CA LYS A 236 10.38 0.68 -2.20
C LYS A 236 9.67 -0.40 -3.01
N LEU A 237 10.42 -1.29 -3.65
CA LEU A 237 9.89 -2.42 -4.42
C LEU A 237 9.09 -3.39 -3.56
N LEU A 238 9.57 -3.72 -2.35
CA LEU A 238 8.85 -4.59 -1.42
C LEU A 238 7.49 -4.01 -1.04
N ARG A 239 7.46 -2.71 -0.73
CA ARG A 239 6.23 -2.00 -0.41
C ARG A 239 5.26 -1.98 -1.60
N ALA A 240 5.75 -1.67 -2.80
CA ALA A 240 4.93 -1.69 -4.02
C ALA A 240 4.35 -3.07 -4.32
N TRP A 241 5.16 -4.13 -4.18
CA TRP A 241 4.70 -5.51 -4.37
C TRP A 241 3.57 -5.87 -3.42
N MET A 242 3.68 -5.44 -2.16
CA MET A 242 2.67 -5.69 -1.14
C MET A 242 1.38 -4.91 -1.41
N GLU A 243 1.48 -3.64 -1.80
CA GLU A 243 0.34 -2.81 -2.21
C GLU A 243 -0.42 -3.42 -3.38
N ILE A 244 0.29 -3.82 -4.45
CA ILE A 244 -0.31 -4.49 -5.61
C ILE A 244 -0.97 -5.81 -5.20
N SER A 245 -0.32 -6.61 -4.34
CA SER A 245 -0.84 -7.90 -3.89
C SER A 245 -2.12 -7.75 -3.05
N THR A 246 -2.14 -6.77 -2.15
CA THR A 246 -3.31 -6.43 -1.33
C THR A 246 -4.45 -5.91 -2.20
N TRP A 247 -4.16 -4.97 -3.11
CA TRP A 247 -5.15 -4.44 -4.04
C TRP A 247 -5.76 -5.54 -4.91
N LEU A 248 -4.94 -6.43 -5.50
CA LEU A 248 -5.40 -7.58 -6.29
C LEU A 248 -6.31 -8.50 -5.48
N SER A 249 -5.99 -8.73 -4.21
CA SER A 249 -6.80 -9.57 -3.32
C SER A 249 -8.18 -8.97 -3.07
N VAL A 250 -8.27 -7.64 -2.91
CA VAL A 250 -9.55 -6.94 -2.75
C VAL A 250 -10.31 -6.89 -4.08
N TYR A 251 -9.64 -6.55 -5.19
CA TYR A 251 -10.26 -6.42 -6.50
C TYR A 251 -10.86 -7.75 -7.00
N LYS A 252 -10.23 -8.89 -6.68
CA LYS A 252 -10.80 -10.22 -6.98
C LYS A 252 -12.14 -10.43 -6.29
N LYS A 253 -12.21 -10.12 -4.98
CA LYS A 253 -13.41 -10.28 -4.14
C LYS A 253 -14.55 -9.34 -4.52
N LEU A 254 -14.25 -8.08 -4.88
CA LEU A 254 -15.29 -7.08 -5.20
C LEU A 254 -16.07 -7.35 -6.49
N GLY A 255 -15.64 -8.31 -7.30
CA GLY A 255 -16.38 -8.69 -8.51
C GLY A 255 -16.80 -10.16 -8.53
N GLU A 256 -16.84 -10.81 -7.36
CA GLU A 256 -17.71 -11.97 -7.09
C GLU A 256 -19.05 -11.44 -6.57
#